data_AF-A0A6J1QCI2-F1
#
_entry.id   AF-A0A6J1QCI2-F1
#
_cell.length_a   1.000
_cell.length_b   1.000
_cell.length_c   1.000
_cell.angle_alpha   90.00
_cell.angle_beta   90.00
_cell.angle_gamma   90.00
#
_symmetry.space_group_name_H-M   'P 1'
#
loop_
_entity.id
_entity.type
_entity.pdbx_description
1 polymer ?
#
loop_
_entity_poly.entity_id
_entity_poly.type
_entity_poly.pdbx_seq_one_letter_code
_entity_poly.pdbx_strand_id
1 'polypeptide(L)'
;MGSGQSARKLTISNEEEVGVIKVSNAIVQRLAQGERARAARESASDTRPSAPIQHPAAPPSATPVAPQPQAGEATPGQPVYYYPELTISALQMQQQMEEELKRQDQHWQRRLRNLEDGYQKVNRVLEDEYNKAVSETSVTNSGQKIANIQSAVQPCLENSNKVLKCFQDHPKETLKCSNLVEEFSNCVWNVHYTRMIDTRS
;
A
#
# COMPACT_ATOMS: atom_id res chain seq x y z
N MET A 1 -36.28 -16.15 -26.42
CA MET A 1 -35.59 -16.60 -25.20
C MET A 1 -34.63 -15.48 -24.79
N GLY A 2 -34.86 -14.87 -23.63
CA GLY A 2 -34.20 -13.61 -23.23
C GLY A 2 -32.90 -13.79 -22.44
N SER A 3 -32.07 -12.75 -22.47
CA SER A 3 -31.17 -12.45 -21.34
C SER A 3 -30.74 -10.97 -21.42
N GLY A 4 -31.53 -10.11 -20.78
CA GLY A 4 -31.19 -8.71 -20.57
C GLY A 4 -30.22 -8.57 -19.40
N GLN A 5 -29.01 -8.10 -19.68
CA GLN A 5 -28.01 -7.81 -18.64
C GLN A 5 -28.24 -6.36 -18.18
N SER A 6 -28.99 -6.23 -17.10
CA SER A 6 -29.32 -4.99 -16.39
C SER A 6 -28.05 -4.27 -15.90
N ALA A 7 -27.83 -3.03 -16.34
CA ALA A 7 -26.85 -2.11 -15.74
C ALA A 7 -27.34 -1.70 -14.34
N ARG A 8 -27.03 -2.52 -13.32
CA ARG A 8 -27.43 -2.26 -11.94
C ARG A 8 -26.50 -1.21 -11.30
N LYS A 9 -27.13 -0.10 -10.88
CA LYS A 9 -26.56 1.00 -10.10
C LYS A 9 -25.85 0.48 -8.85
N LEU A 10 -24.61 0.90 -8.67
CA LEU A 10 -23.77 0.57 -7.51
C LEU A 10 -24.21 1.42 -6.31
N THR A 11 -24.52 0.78 -5.19
CA THR A 11 -24.70 1.45 -3.89
C THR A 11 -23.67 0.89 -2.93
N ILE A 12 -22.69 1.71 -2.57
CA ILE A 12 -21.67 1.40 -1.57
C ILE A 12 -22.15 2.06 -0.27
N SER A 13 -22.78 1.29 0.63
CA SER A 13 -22.97 1.72 2.02
C SER A 13 -21.69 1.38 2.77
N ASN A 14 -20.85 2.39 3.01
CA ASN A 14 -19.71 2.29 3.92
C ASN A 14 -20.06 3.05 5.20
N GLU A 15 -20.93 2.47 5.99
CA GLU A 15 -21.18 2.90 7.36
C GLU A 15 -20.35 2.01 8.30
N GLU A 16 -19.48 2.68 9.05
CA GLU A 16 -18.66 2.14 10.15
C GLU A 16 -17.54 1.16 9.73
N GLU A 17 -16.37 1.77 9.47
CA GLU A 17 -15.00 1.35 9.88
C GLU A 17 -13.97 1.75 8.81
N VAL A 18 -13.07 2.68 9.15
CA VAL A 18 -12.09 3.23 8.20
C VAL A 18 -10.99 2.18 7.98
N GLY A 19 -10.93 1.59 6.78
CA GLY A 19 -9.81 0.77 6.33
C GLY A 19 -10.17 -0.59 5.72
N VAL A 20 -11.42 -1.05 5.87
CA VAL A 20 -11.86 -2.35 5.31
C VAL A 20 -12.93 -2.14 4.25
N ILE A 21 -12.58 -2.40 2.98
CA ILE A 21 -13.56 -2.44 1.89
C ILE A 21 -14.33 -3.76 2.03
N LYS A 22 -15.58 -3.72 2.53
CA LYS A 22 -16.45 -4.90 2.60
C LYS A 22 -16.93 -5.26 1.19
N VAL A 23 -16.31 -6.27 0.58
CA VAL A 23 -16.68 -6.79 -0.74
C VAL A 23 -17.60 -8.01 -0.57
N SER A 24 -18.69 -8.10 -1.33
CA SER A 24 -19.62 -9.25 -1.27
C SER A 24 -18.96 -10.56 -1.75
N ASN A 25 -19.29 -11.70 -1.13
CA ASN A 25 -18.75 -13.03 -1.48
C ASN A 25 -18.87 -13.38 -2.99
N ALA A 26 -19.92 -12.93 -3.65
CA ALA A 26 -20.12 -13.13 -5.09
C ALA A 26 -19.02 -12.48 -5.96
N ILE A 27 -18.41 -11.39 -5.49
CA ILE A 27 -17.32 -10.68 -6.19
C ILE A 27 -16.01 -11.43 -5.98
N VAL A 28 -15.74 -11.91 -4.76
CA VAL A 28 -14.57 -12.73 -4.44
C VAL A 28 -14.54 -13.98 -5.32
N GLN A 29 -15.70 -14.63 -5.48
CA GLN A 29 -15.83 -15.82 -6.31
C GLN A 29 -15.57 -15.56 -7.79
N ARG A 30 -16.00 -14.39 -8.32
CA ARG A 30 -15.73 -13.98 -9.70
C ARG A 30 -14.26 -13.64 -9.95
N LEU A 31 -13.60 -12.96 -9.00
CA LEU A 31 -12.18 -12.63 -9.10
C LEU A 31 -11.33 -13.91 -9.11
N ALA A 32 -11.60 -14.83 -8.19
CA ALA A 32 -10.91 -16.12 -8.13
C ALA A 32 -11.12 -16.96 -9.40
N GLN A 33 -12.31 -16.93 -10.01
CA GLN A 33 -12.59 -17.59 -11.29
C GLN A 33 -11.88 -16.91 -12.47
N GLY A 34 -11.83 -15.56 -12.47
CA GLY A 34 -11.12 -14.78 -13.48
C GLY A 34 -9.61 -15.01 -13.49
N GLU A 35 -9.00 -15.15 -12.30
CA GLU A 35 -7.58 -15.48 -12.17
C GLU A 35 -7.26 -16.89 -12.66
N ARG A 36 -8.10 -17.89 -12.36
CA ARG A 36 -7.94 -19.25 -12.91
C ARG A 36 -8.09 -19.32 -14.42
N ALA A 37 -9.00 -18.53 -14.99
CA ALA A 37 -9.17 -18.44 -16.44
C ALA A 37 -7.98 -17.73 -17.12
N ARG A 38 -7.31 -16.79 -16.44
CA ARG A 38 -6.07 -16.15 -16.92
C ARG A 38 -4.88 -17.12 -16.85
N ALA A 39 -4.70 -17.83 -15.74
CA ALA A 39 -3.64 -18.83 -15.59
C ALA A 39 -3.76 -19.98 -16.63
N ALA A 40 -4.98 -20.40 -16.96
CA ALA A 40 -5.22 -21.41 -17.99
C ALA A 40 -4.90 -20.92 -19.41
N ARG A 41 -4.95 -19.61 -19.68
CA ARG A 41 -4.57 -19.02 -20.97
C ARG A 41 -3.06 -18.83 -21.12
N GLU A 42 -2.35 -18.62 -20.01
CA GLU A 42 -0.89 -18.45 -20.00
C GLU A 42 -0.13 -19.76 -20.23
N SER A 43 -0.67 -20.93 -19.84
CA SER A 43 -0.03 -22.24 -20.11
C SER A 43 -0.19 -22.75 -21.56
N ALA A 44 -0.93 -22.07 -22.43
CA ALA A 44 -1.26 -22.57 -23.77
C ALA A 44 -0.71 -21.72 -24.93
N SER A 45 0.19 -20.76 -24.70
CA SER A 45 0.68 -19.87 -25.75
C SER A 45 2.20 -19.70 -25.77
N ASP A 46 2.93 -20.80 -25.91
CA ASP A 46 4.33 -20.78 -26.35
C ASP A 46 4.46 -21.30 -27.78
N THR A 47 4.06 -20.48 -28.76
CA THR A 47 4.64 -20.49 -30.11
C THR A 47 4.33 -19.17 -30.83
N ARG A 48 5.35 -18.31 -30.94
CA ARG A 48 5.36 -17.07 -31.72
C ARG A 48 5.58 -17.41 -33.21
N PRO A 49 5.02 -16.65 -34.18
CA PRO A 49 5.88 -15.76 -34.97
C PRO A 49 5.32 -14.33 -35.18
N SER A 50 6.26 -13.43 -35.43
CA SER A 50 6.15 -11.96 -35.55
C SER A 50 5.47 -11.45 -36.84
N ALA A 51 4.72 -10.34 -36.76
CA ALA A 51 4.66 -9.21 -37.73
C ALA A 51 3.80 -8.04 -37.13
N PRO A 52 3.67 -6.84 -37.76
CA PRO A 52 4.17 -5.57 -37.24
C PRO A 52 3.10 -4.64 -36.64
N ILE A 53 3.58 -3.61 -35.94
CA ILE A 53 2.84 -2.50 -35.33
C ILE A 53 1.84 -1.89 -36.33
N GLN A 54 0.55 -1.93 -36.00
CA GLN A 54 -0.51 -1.18 -36.67
C GLN A 54 -1.16 -0.23 -35.67
N HIS A 55 -1.04 1.07 -35.94
CA HIS A 55 -1.79 2.12 -35.27
C HIS A 55 -3.25 2.06 -35.74
N PRO A 56 -4.25 2.03 -34.84
CA PRO A 56 -5.63 2.24 -35.26
C PRO A 56 -5.83 3.70 -35.63
N ALA A 57 -6.18 3.93 -36.89
CA ALA A 57 -6.60 5.21 -37.42
C ALA A 57 -7.82 5.75 -36.67
N ALA A 58 -7.83 7.08 -36.49
CA ALA A 58 -8.94 7.83 -35.92
C ALA A 58 -10.25 7.59 -36.71
N PRO A 59 -11.42 7.49 -36.04
CA PRO A 59 -12.69 7.45 -36.74
C PRO A 59 -12.93 8.78 -37.47
N PRO A 60 -13.50 8.76 -38.69
CA PRO A 60 -13.74 9.96 -39.47
C PRO A 60 -14.74 10.87 -38.75
N SER A 61 -14.39 12.15 -38.70
CA SER A 61 -15.21 13.27 -38.26
C SER A 61 -16.63 13.17 -38.84
N ALA A 62 -17.60 12.80 -38.01
CA ALA A 62 -18.99 13.14 -38.26
C ALA A 62 -19.15 14.63 -37.94
N THR A 63 -19.11 15.46 -38.97
CA THR A 63 -19.62 16.84 -38.90
C THR A 63 -21.02 16.83 -38.28
N PRO A 64 -21.28 17.59 -37.19
CA PRO A 64 -22.64 17.90 -36.82
C PRO A 64 -23.17 18.88 -37.86
N VAL A 65 -24.04 18.38 -38.74
CA VAL A 65 -24.87 19.22 -39.60
C VAL A 65 -25.73 20.08 -38.67
N ALA A 66 -25.43 21.37 -38.62
CA ALA A 66 -26.29 22.34 -37.97
C ALA A 66 -27.69 22.27 -38.60
N PRO A 67 -28.78 22.25 -37.82
CA PRO A 67 -30.12 22.39 -38.39
C PRO A 67 -30.23 23.81 -38.97
N GLN A 68 -30.17 23.94 -40.29
CA GLN A 68 -30.67 25.14 -40.96
C GLN A 68 -32.17 25.27 -40.64
N PRO A 69 -32.68 26.48 -40.37
CA PRO A 69 -34.12 26.71 -40.34
C PRO A 69 -34.64 26.50 -41.77
N GLN A 70 -35.17 25.31 -42.04
CA GLN A 70 -36.01 25.08 -43.20
C GLN A 70 -37.23 25.97 -43.03
N ALA A 71 -37.36 26.97 -43.90
CA ALA A 71 -38.61 27.66 -44.15
C ALA A 71 -39.59 26.64 -44.72
N GLY A 72 -40.19 25.84 -43.84
CA GLY A 72 -41.28 24.93 -44.14
C GLY A 72 -42.58 25.71 -44.15
N GLU A 73 -43.20 25.77 -45.33
CA GLU A 73 -44.57 26.23 -45.50
C GLU A 73 -45.51 25.57 -44.47
N ALA A 74 -46.27 26.43 -43.80
CA ALA A 74 -47.23 26.03 -42.78
C ALA A 74 -48.29 25.11 -43.39
N THR A 75 -48.28 23.84 -43.00
CA THR A 75 -49.44 22.96 -43.16
C THR A 75 -50.31 23.13 -41.90
N PRO A 76 -51.54 23.67 -41.99
CA PRO A 76 -52.37 23.90 -40.81
C PRO A 76 -53.09 22.60 -40.44
N GLY A 77 -52.86 22.03 -39.25
CA GLY A 77 -53.75 20.97 -38.79
C GLY A 77 -53.42 20.10 -37.58
N GLN A 78 -52.23 20.16 -36.95
CA GLN A 78 -51.99 19.33 -35.77
C GLN A 78 -52.01 20.13 -34.46
N PRO A 79 -52.84 19.74 -33.47
CA PRO A 79 -52.82 20.37 -32.16
C PRO A 79 -51.53 19.98 -31.44
N VAL A 80 -50.69 20.98 -31.21
CA VAL A 80 -49.47 20.87 -30.40
C VAL A 80 -49.90 20.69 -28.94
N TYR A 81 -49.82 19.47 -28.42
CA TYR A 81 -49.96 19.21 -26.99
C TYR A 81 -48.72 19.76 -26.27
N TYR A 82 -48.88 20.91 -25.62
CA TYR A 82 -47.84 21.57 -24.84
C TYR A 82 -47.79 20.91 -23.45
N TYR A 83 -46.87 19.97 -23.24
CA TYR A 83 -46.50 19.56 -21.88
C TYR A 83 -45.51 20.59 -21.32
N PRO A 84 -45.75 21.14 -20.11
CA PRO A 84 -44.78 22.01 -19.47
C PRO A 84 -43.59 21.15 -19.02
N GLU A 85 -42.50 21.20 -19.77
CA GLU A 85 -41.19 20.71 -19.34
C GLU A 85 -40.75 21.54 -18.12
N LEU A 86 -40.83 20.97 -16.92
CA LEU A 86 -40.20 21.53 -15.72
C LEU A 86 -38.68 21.31 -15.81
N THR A 87 -38.02 22.05 -16.68
CA THR A 87 -36.56 22.06 -16.77
C THR A 87 -36.02 23.12 -15.83
N ILE A 88 -35.14 22.72 -14.91
CA ILE A 88 -34.35 23.65 -14.10
C ILE A 88 -33.57 24.58 -15.03
N SER A 89 -33.58 25.88 -14.74
CA SER A 89 -32.80 26.86 -15.50
C SER A 89 -31.31 26.55 -15.42
N ALA A 90 -30.58 26.74 -16.52
CA ALA A 90 -29.13 26.53 -16.56
C ALA A 90 -28.38 27.26 -15.42
N LEU A 91 -28.85 28.45 -15.05
CA LEU A 91 -28.28 29.22 -13.94
C LEU A 91 -28.48 28.52 -12.58
N GLN A 92 -29.66 27.96 -12.35
CA GLN A 92 -29.98 27.26 -11.10
C GLN A 92 -29.19 25.95 -11.00
N MET A 93 -28.98 25.25 -12.12
CA MET A 93 -28.09 24.09 -12.18
C MET A 93 -26.65 24.46 -11.85
N GLN A 94 -26.15 25.59 -12.38
CA GLN A 94 -24.79 26.07 -12.09
C GLN A 94 -24.61 26.37 -10.60
N GLN A 95 -25.58 27.04 -9.97
CA GLN A 95 -25.54 27.33 -8.53
C GLN A 95 -25.48 26.06 -7.68
N GLN A 96 -26.32 25.06 -8.00
CA GLN A 96 -26.30 23.77 -7.30
C GLN A 96 -24.97 23.03 -7.47
N MET A 97 -24.37 23.07 -8.67
CA MET A 97 -23.05 22.47 -8.89
C MET A 97 -21.95 23.20 -8.10
N GLU A 98 -21.98 24.53 -8.04
CA GLU A 98 -21.01 25.30 -7.29
C GLU A 98 -21.08 25.02 -5.78
N GLU A 99 -22.30 24.91 -5.24
CA GLU A 99 -22.52 24.54 -3.83
C GLU A 99 -21.99 23.14 -3.52
N GLU A 100 -22.27 22.15 -4.37
CA GLU A 100 -21.78 20.79 -4.19
C GLU A 100 -20.25 20.73 -4.31
N LEU A 101 -19.65 21.47 -5.25
CA LEU A 101 -18.21 21.55 -5.39
C LEU A 101 -17.57 22.16 -4.14
N LYS A 102 -18.14 23.24 -3.59
CA LYS A 102 -17.68 23.85 -2.33
C LYS A 102 -17.79 22.88 -1.17
N ARG A 103 -18.89 22.12 -1.08
CA ARG A 103 -19.09 21.12 -0.02
C ARG A 103 -18.04 20.01 -0.10
N GLN A 104 -17.72 19.55 -1.31
CA GLN A 104 -16.70 18.54 -1.53
C GLN A 104 -15.30 19.07 -1.19
N ASP A 105 -14.97 20.27 -1.66
CA ASP A 105 -13.68 20.91 -1.35
C ASP A 105 -13.48 21.05 0.17
N GLN A 106 -14.47 21.55 0.90
CA GLN A 106 -14.42 21.63 2.36
C GLN A 106 -14.28 20.26 3.03
N HIS A 107 -14.96 19.24 2.52
CA HIS A 107 -14.85 17.88 3.04
C HIS A 107 -13.42 17.36 2.91
N TRP A 108 -12.82 17.49 1.73
CA TRP A 108 -11.45 17.02 1.46
C TRP A 108 -10.41 17.84 2.21
N GLN A 109 -10.57 19.16 2.29
CA GLN A 109 -9.70 20.02 3.10
C GLN A 109 -9.71 19.60 4.57
N ARG A 110 -10.89 19.38 5.15
CA ARG A 110 -11.00 18.92 6.55
C ARG A 110 -10.35 17.56 6.73
N ARG A 111 -10.56 16.63 5.80
CA ARG A 111 -9.92 15.31 5.84
C ARG A 111 -8.40 15.41 5.78
N LEU A 112 -7.86 16.27 4.92
CA LEU A 112 -6.43 16.46 4.76
C LEU A 112 -5.80 17.06 6.02
N ARG A 113 -6.46 18.07 6.63
CA ARG A 113 -6.03 18.62 7.92
C ARG A 113 -6.03 17.57 9.03
N ASN A 114 -7.10 16.77 9.14
CA ASN A 114 -7.15 15.71 10.14
C ASN A 114 -6.02 14.67 9.98
N LEU A 115 -5.63 14.37 8.74
CA LEU A 115 -4.50 13.50 8.47
C LEU A 115 -3.19 14.15 8.88
N GLU A 116 -2.98 15.41 8.49
CA GLU A 116 -1.79 16.18 8.86
C GLU A 116 -1.65 16.30 10.39
N ASP A 117 -2.72 16.68 11.09
CA ASP A 117 -2.77 16.75 12.56
C ASP A 117 -2.45 15.38 13.20
N GLY A 118 -2.95 14.29 12.59
CA GLY A 118 -2.64 12.93 13.01
C GLY A 118 -1.15 12.61 12.90
N TYR A 119 -0.53 12.93 11.76
CA TYR A 119 0.92 12.74 11.56
C TYR A 119 1.75 13.62 12.50
N GLN A 120 1.37 14.88 12.69
CA GLN A 120 2.05 15.78 13.63
C GLN A 120 2.01 15.23 15.05
N LYS A 121 0.86 14.69 15.48
CA LYS A 121 0.74 14.08 16.82
C LYS A 121 1.63 12.85 16.98
N VAL A 122 1.68 11.97 15.97
CA VAL A 122 2.54 10.77 16.01
C VAL A 122 4.01 11.17 16.03
N ASN A 123 4.42 12.10 15.17
CA ASN A 123 5.79 12.59 15.13
C ASN A 123 6.22 13.23 16.46
N ARG A 124 5.33 14.01 17.08
CA ARG A 124 5.61 14.59 18.40
C ARG A 124 5.87 13.52 19.45
N VAL A 125 5.01 12.50 19.55
CA VAL A 125 5.20 11.40 20.51
C VAL A 125 6.50 10.64 20.21
N LEU A 126 6.80 10.41 18.93
CA LEU A 126 8.03 9.76 18.50
C LEU A 126 9.28 10.55 18.92
N GLU A 127 9.29 11.86 18.66
CA GLU A 127 10.38 12.76 19.04
C GLU A 127 10.54 12.84 20.56
N ASP A 128 9.43 12.92 21.30
CA ASP A 128 9.44 12.95 22.77
C ASP A 128 10.06 11.67 23.36
N GLU A 129 9.63 10.48 22.91
CA GLU A 129 10.18 9.21 23.38
C GLU A 129 11.63 9.00 22.92
N TYR A 130 11.99 9.44 21.71
CA TYR A 130 13.37 9.41 21.24
C TYR A 130 14.27 10.28 22.11
N ASN A 131 13.89 11.53 22.33
CA ASN A 131 14.66 12.47 23.15
C ASN A 131 14.77 11.98 24.59
N LYS A 132 13.70 11.38 25.13
CA LYS A 132 13.72 10.74 26.44
C LYS A 132 14.73 9.60 26.49
N ALA A 133 14.69 8.66 25.55
CA ALA A 133 15.64 7.55 25.48
C ALA A 133 17.10 8.02 25.34
N VAL A 134 17.34 9.06 24.51
CA VAL A 134 18.65 9.69 24.37
C VAL A 134 19.08 10.33 25.69
N SER A 135 18.18 11.02 26.39
CA SER A 135 18.48 11.63 27.68
C SER A 135 18.80 10.59 28.75
N GLU A 136 18.01 9.53 28.89
CA GLU A 136 18.27 8.43 29.82
C GLU A 136 19.60 7.71 29.52
N THR A 137 19.87 7.47 28.24
CA THR A 137 21.15 6.87 27.81
C THR A 137 22.32 7.82 28.06
N SER A 138 22.17 9.11 27.79
CA SER A 138 23.23 10.10 28.04
C SER A 138 23.50 10.32 29.53
N VAL A 139 22.47 10.29 30.38
CA VAL A 139 22.57 10.45 31.84
C VAL A 139 23.21 9.22 32.48
N THR A 140 22.84 8.01 32.06
CA THR A 140 23.52 6.78 32.47
C THR A 140 24.99 6.78 32.04
N ASN A 141 25.30 7.26 30.83
CA ASN A 141 26.69 7.40 30.34
C ASN A 141 27.49 8.56 30.97
N SER A 142 26.83 9.57 31.56
CA SER A 142 27.51 10.73 32.17
C SER A 142 27.90 10.51 33.63
N GLY A 143 27.24 9.55 34.32
CA GLY A 143 27.55 9.15 35.70
C GLY A 143 28.30 7.83 35.82
N GLN A 144 28.08 6.88 34.90
CA GLN A 144 28.98 5.76 34.70
C GLN A 144 30.11 6.23 33.80
N LYS A 145 31.17 6.76 34.42
CA LYS A 145 32.51 6.60 33.85
C LYS A 145 32.59 5.22 33.22
N ILE A 146 33.27 5.17 32.08
CA ILE A 146 33.82 4.01 31.38
C ILE A 146 34.65 3.15 32.37
N ALA A 147 33.93 2.53 33.29
CA ALA A 147 34.35 1.78 34.46
C ALA A 147 33.17 0.83 34.67
N ASN A 148 32.78 0.09 33.62
CA ASN A 148 33.18 -1.31 33.64
C ASN A 148 33.23 -2.01 32.26
N ILE A 149 33.74 -1.37 31.20
CA ILE A 149 34.03 -2.12 29.96
C ILE A 149 35.23 -3.08 30.18
N GLN A 150 36.08 -2.79 31.16
CA GLN A 150 37.21 -3.66 31.52
C GLN A 150 36.79 -4.93 32.29
N SER A 151 35.66 -4.95 33.01
CA SER A 151 35.07 -6.20 33.56
C SER A 151 33.86 -6.71 32.79
N ALA A 152 33.49 -6.10 31.67
CA ALA A 152 32.75 -6.81 30.63
C ALA A 152 33.71 -7.83 30.01
N VAL A 153 34.02 -8.89 30.77
CA VAL A 153 34.81 -10.03 30.31
C VAL A 153 34.18 -10.48 29.02
N GLN A 154 34.89 -10.30 27.91
CA GLN A 154 34.40 -10.75 26.61
C GLN A 154 34.09 -12.24 26.74
N PRO A 155 32.82 -12.64 26.59
CA PRO A 155 32.47 -14.04 26.79
C PRO A 155 33.25 -14.90 25.79
N CYS A 156 33.83 -15.99 26.29
CA CYS A 156 34.56 -16.96 25.47
C CYS A 156 35.91 -16.49 24.89
N LEU A 157 36.51 -15.42 25.45
CA LEU A 157 37.81 -14.90 24.98
C LEU A 157 38.94 -15.93 25.07
N GLU A 158 38.93 -16.78 26.10
CA GLU A 158 39.93 -17.85 26.27
C GLU A 158 39.85 -18.91 25.15
N ASN A 159 38.63 -19.36 24.81
CA ASN A 159 38.43 -20.37 23.76
C ASN A 159 38.73 -19.79 22.37
N SER A 160 38.39 -18.51 22.15
CA SER A 160 38.75 -17.79 20.92
C SER A 160 40.27 -17.77 20.68
N ASN A 161 41.05 -17.45 21.72
CA ASN A 161 42.51 -17.44 21.62
C ASN A 161 43.10 -18.83 21.35
N LYS A 162 42.53 -19.89 21.95
CA LYS A 162 42.95 -21.28 21.70
C LYS A 162 42.70 -21.70 20.24
N VAL A 163 41.53 -21.36 19.70
CA VAL A 163 41.17 -21.63 18.30
C VAL A 163 42.11 -20.87 17.36
N LEU A 164 42.34 -19.58 17.61
CA LEU A 164 43.20 -18.75 16.79
C LEU A 164 44.64 -19.28 16.77
N LYS A 165 45.16 -19.69 17.93
CA LYS A 165 46.49 -20.29 18.06
C LYS A 165 46.59 -21.61 17.29
N CYS A 166 45.60 -22.49 17.41
CA CYS A 166 45.59 -23.76 16.70
C CYS A 166 45.60 -23.58 15.17
N PHE A 167 44.87 -22.60 14.64
CA PHE A 167 44.91 -22.31 13.21
C PHE A 167 46.24 -21.70 12.73
N GLN A 168 46.92 -20.94 13.60
CA GLN A 168 48.27 -20.44 13.31
C GLN A 168 49.30 -21.58 13.27
N ASP A 169 49.18 -22.55 14.20
CA ASP A 169 50.08 -23.70 14.29
C ASP A 169 49.81 -24.76 13.19
N HIS A 170 48.56 -24.85 12.70
CA HIS A 170 48.11 -25.86 11.72
C HIS A 170 47.36 -25.26 10.51
N PRO A 171 48.01 -24.44 9.67
CA PRO A 171 47.33 -23.72 8.57
C PRO A 171 46.80 -24.64 7.46
N LYS A 172 47.37 -25.84 7.29
CA LYS A 172 46.96 -26.83 6.26
C LYS A 172 46.14 -27.99 6.82
N GLU A 173 45.99 -28.06 8.14
CA GLU A 173 45.38 -29.18 8.85
C GLU A 173 44.32 -28.70 9.85
N THR A 174 43.40 -27.87 9.36
CA THR A 174 42.31 -27.21 10.12
C THR A 174 41.47 -28.19 10.95
N LEU A 175 41.33 -29.45 10.49
CA LEU A 175 40.55 -30.48 11.17
C LEU A 175 41.10 -30.88 12.55
N LYS A 176 42.40 -30.64 12.81
CA LYS A 176 43.00 -30.85 14.14
C LYS A 176 42.47 -29.87 15.19
N CYS A 177 41.95 -28.73 14.76
CA CYS A 177 41.39 -27.69 15.62
C CYS A 177 39.87 -27.81 15.82
N SER A 178 39.24 -28.86 15.28
CA SER A 178 37.77 -29.05 15.28
C SER A 178 37.19 -29.07 16.70
N ASN A 179 37.84 -29.76 17.63
CA ASN A 179 37.42 -29.85 19.02
C ASN A 179 37.45 -28.48 19.75
N LEU A 180 38.47 -27.65 19.49
CA LEU A 180 38.58 -26.30 20.07
C LEU A 180 37.49 -25.35 19.52
N VAL A 181 37.13 -25.52 18.24
CA VAL A 181 36.05 -24.74 17.61
C VAL A 181 34.69 -25.12 18.19
N GLU A 182 34.48 -26.40 18.49
CA GLU A 182 33.26 -26.88 19.15
C GLU A 182 33.12 -26.30 20.57
N GLU A 183 34.19 -26.29 21.37
CA GLU A 183 34.22 -25.65 22.69
C GLU A 183 33.94 -24.15 22.64
N PHE A 184 34.47 -23.46 21.63
CA PHE A 184 34.17 -22.05 21.40
C PHE A 184 32.69 -21.83 21.04
N SER A 185 32.16 -22.63 20.12
CA SER A 185 30.75 -22.56 19.70
C SER A 185 29.81 -22.80 20.88
N ASN A 186 30.07 -23.83 21.69
CA ASN A 186 29.27 -24.15 22.88
C ASN A 186 29.27 -23.00 23.90
N CYS A 187 30.42 -22.36 24.11
CA CYS A 187 30.50 -21.19 24.98
C CYS A 187 29.65 -20.03 24.46
N VAL A 188 29.74 -19.71 23.16
CA VAL A 188 28.95 -18.62 22.54
C VAL A 188 27.45 -18.90 22.63
N TRP A 189 27.04 -20.14 22.38
CA TRP A 189 25.64 -20.57 22.46
C TRP A 189 25.08 -20.41 23.88
N ASN A 190 25.83 -20.85 24.89
CA ASN A 190 25.41 -20.72 26.29
C ASN A 190 25.26 -19.25 26.71
N VAL A 191 26.19 -18.38 26.32
CA VAL A 191 26.12 -16.94 26.62
C VAL A 191 24.90 -16.29 25.96
N HIS A 192 24.65 -16.62 24.70
CA HIS A 192 23.51 -16.09 23.96
C HIS A 192 22.19 -16.56 24.59
N TYR A 193 22.11 -17.83 24.98
CA TYR A 193 20.93 -18.40 25.63
C TYR A 193 20.66 -17.75 27.00
N THR A 194 21.67 -17.61 27.86
CA THR A 194 21.51 -16.96 29.18
C THR A 194 21.07 -15.51 29.05
N ARG A 195 21.65 -14.74 28.11
CA ARG A 195 21.22 -13.36 27.86
C ARG A 195 19.76 -13.26 27.42
N MET A 196 19.31 -14.17 26.55
CA MET A 196 17.90 -14.17 26.12
C MET A 196 16.94 -14.51 27.27
N ILE A 197 17.34 -15.38 28.20
CA ILE A 197 16.53 -15.67 29.40
C ILE A 197 16.47 -14.45 30.32
N ASP A 198 17.60 -13.81 30.60
CA ASP A 198 17.65 -12.63 31.48
C ASP A 198 16.84 -11.45 30.92
N THR A 199 16.75 -11.30 29.59
CA THR A 199 15.93 -10.24 28.98
C THR A 199 14.41 -10.48 29.05
N ARG A 200 13.98 -11.71 29.38
CA ARG A 200 12.56 -12.10 29.41
C ARG A 200 12.01 -12.23 30.84
N SER A 201 12.87 -12.37 31.83
CA SER A 201 12.52 -12.50 33.26
C SER A 201 12.39 -11.14 33.94
#